data_AF-A0AAJ2KT18-F1
#
_entry.id   AF-A0AAJ2KT18-F1
#
_cell.length_a   1.000
_cell.length_b   1.000
_cell.length_c   1.000
_cell.angle_alpha   90.00
_cell.angle_beta   90.00
_cell.angle_gamma   90.00
#
_symmetry.space_group_name_H-M   'P 1'
#
loop_
_entity.id
_entity.type
_entity.pdbx_description
1 polymer ?
#
loop_
_entity_poly.entity_id
_entity_poly.type
_entity_poly.pdbx_seq_one_letter_code
_entity_poly.pdbx_strand_id
1 'polypeptide(L)'
;MNLLEKIALVGQRMKSEQISLKESLMASSRVSVSDDSVDGVDRLIYNHCLNKKNLSDFFGKSRVTFNKILSDLEEKELVGAPIYQNKNHLYTRWDVQKIMDALGYPKYRDHYFSRAIVTQNHKGGTGKSTTSVALAVAAALDLQLNARVLMIEWDPQGSIGSSMIQSVSEDDVFLTAIDAILGIYEENSEYKKYLDSGFSEEEIITNMPFSTHLPNLDVITAFPTDARFKDKYWQCSREERTSLLLRFKEVILPVLKQNYDLIIIDTPPEDSPLIWAADEAADGILVAVSPREYDYASTTDFMLTISERFKQSPSKGDNLKWFKVLAVNVDDKSPYERIVLDKLIRTVQDLLMSANIKNSEAFKAAASKGRTVLDIKKSEELCSAKQLDVAEESVLQVYQQFINEIKSFSAKQGVNA
;
A
#
# COMPACT_ATOMS: atom_id res chain seq x y z
N MET A 1 34.11 12.99 32.05
CA MET A 1 33.08 12.94 31.01
C MET A 1 31.87 13.74 31.46
N ASN A 2 31.57 14.85 30.78
CA ASN A 2 30.47 15.74 31.13
C ASN A 2 29.11 15.16 30.71
N LEU A 3 28.00 15.80 31.11
CA LEU A 3 26.65 15.30 30.81
C LEU A 3 26.37 15.23 29.30
N LEU A 4 26.87 16.19 28.51
CA LEU A 4 26.69 16.22 27.06
C LEU A 4 27.40 15.06 26.37
N GLU A 5 28.62 14.75 26.80
CA GLU A 5 29.36 13.58 26.34
C GLU A 5 28.63 12.29 26.72
N LYS A 6 27.98 12.23 27.90
CA LYS A 6 27.18 11.06 28.31
C LYS A 6 25.97 10.87 27.42
N ILE A 7 25.27 11.95 27.08
CA ILE A 7 24.14 11.92 26.14
C ILE A 7 24.62 11.46 24.75
N ALA A 8 25.73 12.01 24.25
CA ALA A 8 26.30 11.61 22.96
C ALA A 8 26.73 10.13 22.95
N LEU A 9 27.36 9.64 24.03
CA LEU A 9 27.77 8.24 24.16
C LEU A 9 26.56 7.30 24.24
N VAL A 10 25.48 7.71 24.92
CA VAL A 10 24.20 6.96 24.90
C VAL A 10 23.67 6.88 23.48
N GLY A 11 23.63 7.98 22.74
CA GLY A 11 23.22 8.00 21.33
C GLY A 11 24.08 7.10 20.44
N GLN A 12 25.41 7.11 20.62
CA GLN A 12 26.33 6.23 19.88
C GLN A 12 26.11 4.75 20.19
N ARG A 13 25.89 4.39 21.46
CA ARG A 13 25.58 3.00 21.85
C ARG A 13 24.22 2.55 21.32
N MET A 14 23.20 3.42 21.36
CA MET A 14 21.90 3.11 20.75
C MET A 14 22.01 2.95 19.23
N LYS A 15 22.84 3.77 18.58
CA LYS A 15 23.12 3.66 17.14
C LYS A 15 23.88 2.38 16.78
N SER A 16 24.80 1.90 17.62
CA SER A 16 25.49 0.62 17.37
C SER A 16 24.59 -0.61 17.53
N GLU A 17 23.46 -0.47 18.22
CA GLU A 17 22.41 -1.48 18.33
C GLU A 17 21.32 -1.31 17.25
N GLN A 18 21.38 -0.26 16.42
CA GLN A 18 20.47 -0.10 15.29
C GLN A 18 20.85 -1.05 14.16
N ILE A 19 19.94 -1.96 13.87
CA ILE A 19 20.02 -2.96 12.83
C ILE A 19 19.91 -2.29 11.44
N SER A 20 20.67 -2.73 10.45
CA SER A 20 20.60 -2.21 9.08
C SER A 20 19.26 -2.53 8.40
N LEU A 21 18.95 -1.81 7.32
CA LEU A 21 17.78 -2.05 6.45
C LEU A 21 17.58 -3.55 6.14
N LYS A 22 18.62 -4.18 5.59
CA LYS A 22 18.63 -5.59 5.22
C LYS A 22 18.37 -6.50 6.43
N GLU A 23 19.07 -6.26 7.53
CA GLU A 23 18.92 -7.07 8.74
C GLU A 23 17.54 -6.90 9.40
N SER A 24 16.93 -5.71 9.33
CA SER A 24 15.59 -5.45 9.87
C SER A 24 14.52 -6.24 9.12
N LEU A 25 14.58 -6.24 7.78
CA LEU A 25 13.66 -7.03 6.94
C LEU A 25 13.92 -8.54 7.06
N MET A 26 15.19 -8.94 7.17
CA MET A 26 15.55 -10.34 7.44
C MET A 26 15.08 -10.80 8.83
N ALA A 27 15.05 -9.92 9.82
CA ALA A 27 14.54 -10.24 11.15
C ALA A 27 13.01 -10.35 11.15
N SER A 28 12.29 -9.41 10.52
CA SER A 28 10.81 -9.45 10.45
C SER A 28 10.31 -10.68 9.70
N SER A 29 10.96 -11.06 8.60
CA SER A 29 10.61 -12.27 7.83
C SER A 29 10.87 -13.57 8.60
N ARG A 30 11.85 -13.61 9.52
CA ARG A 30 12.12 -14.80 10.35
C ARG A 30 11.18 -14.96 11.55
N VAL A 31 10.65 -13.86 12.09
CA VAL A 31 9.80 -13.86 13.30
C VAL A 31 8.37 -14.32 12.98
N SER A 32 7.94 -14.32 11.72
CA SER A 32 6.60 -14.75 11.29
C SER A 32 6.39 -16.27 11.26
N VAL A 33 7.42 -17.08 11.54
CA VAL A 33 7.30 -18.55 11.62
C VAL A 33 6.73 -18.97 12.97
N SER A 34 5.42 -18.77 13.17
CA SER A 34 4.64 -19.46 14.20
C SER A 34 3.78 -20.56 13.57
N ASP A 35 2.94 -21.27 14.34
CA ASP A 35 2.03 -22.37 13.93
C ASP A 35 0.91 -21.92 12.93
N ASP A 36 1.28 -21.05 11.99
CA ASP A 36 0.47 -20.46 10.93
C ASP A 36 0.52 -21.27 9.64
N SER A 37 0.91 -22.55 9.68
CA SER A 37 0.80 -23.44 8.52
C SER A 37 -0.45 -24.32 8.61
N VAL A 38 -1.16 -24.44 7.51
CA VAL A 38 -2.32 -25.33 7.36
C VAL A 38 -1.88 -26.43 6.39
N ASP A 39 -1.65 -27.62 6.93
CA ASP A 39 -1.21 -28.80 6.16
C ASP A 39 0.02 -28.53 5.26
N GLY A 40 0.96 -27.72 5.76
CA GLY A 40 2.22 -27.38 5.08
C GLY A 40 2.18 -26.16 4.15
N VAL A 41 1.02 -25.49 4.03
CA VAL A 41 0.87 -24.21 3.30
C VAL A 41 0.74 -23.08 4.29
N ASP A 42 1.41 -21.95 4.04
CA ASP A 42 1.24 -20.72 4.83
C ASP A 42 -0.25 -20.32 4.90
N ARG A 43 -0.76 -20.07 6.11
CA ARG A 43 -2.17 -19.75 6.37
C ARG A 43 -2.61 -18.50 5.59
N LEU A 44 -1.75 -17.50 5.44
CA LEU A 44 -2.08 -16.29 4.70
C LEU A 44 -2.30 -16.59 3.22
N ILE A 45 -1.43 -17.41 2.61
CA ILE A 45 -1.61 -17.89 1.24
C ILE A 45 -2.89 -18.73 1.14
N TYR A 46 -3.08 -19.65 2.08
CA TYR A 46 -4.23 -20.55 2.14
C TYR A 46 -5.56 -19.79 2.20
N ASN A 47 -5.64 -18.73 3.01
CA ASN A 47 -6.84 -17.93 3.22
C ASN A 47 -7.35 -17.25 1.93
N HIS A 48 -6.49 -17.10 0.91
CA HIS A 48 -6.81 -16.49 -0.37
C HIS A 48 -6.94 -17.47 -1.52
N CYS A 49 -6.80 -18.77 -1.25
CA CYS A 49 -7.00 -19.80 -2.26
C CYS A 49 -8.46 -19.82 -2.76
N LEU A 50 -8.63 -20.12 -4.05
CA LEU A 50 -9.93 -20.28 -4.69
C LEU A 50 -10.15 -21.74 -5.07
N ASN A 51 -11.37 -22.22 -4.85
CA ASN A 51 -11.76 -23.55 -5.31
C ASN A 51 -12.29 -23.51 -6.75
N LYS A 52 -12.42 -24.69 -7.37
CA LYS A 52 -12.94 -24.86 -8.75
C LYS A 52 -14.31 -24.21 -8.98
N LYS A 53 -15.18 -24.17 -7.96
CA LYS A 53 -16.50 -23.53 -8.06
C LYS A 53 -16.34 -22.00 -8.17
N ASN A 54 -15.60 -21.38 -7.25
CA ASN A 54 -15.40 -19.93 -7.26
C ASN A 54 -14.75 -19.47 -8.56
N LEU A 55 -13.76 -20.22 -9.07
CA LEU A 55 -13.14 -19.95 -10.36
C LEU A 55 -14.13 -20.11 -11.53
N SER A 56 -14.91 -21.20 -11.58
CA SER A 56 -15.87 -21.38 -12.67
C SER A 56 -16.93 -20.28 -12.70
N ASP A 57 -17.40 -19.88 -11.52
CA ASP A 57 -18.37 -18.80 -11.34
C ASP A 57 -17.78 -17.46 -11.81
N PHE A 58 -16.52 -17.15 -11.44
CA PHE A 58 -15.80 -15.94 -11.88
C PHE A 58 -15.63 -15.88 -13.41
N PHE A 59 -15.19 -16.97 -14.03
CA PHE A 59 -15.01 -17.03 -15.49
C PHE A 59 -16.33 -17.17 -16.27
N GLY A 60 -17.48 -17.27 -15.59
CA GLY A 60 -18.78 -17.45 -16.21
C GLY A 60 -18.90 -18.74 -17.03
N LYS A 61 -18.18 -19.81 -16.64
CA LYS A 61 -18.17 -21.09 -17.35
C LYS A 61 -18.83 -22.19 -16.52
N SER A 62 -19.50 -23.12 -17.20
CA SER A 62 -19.99 -24.33 -16.52
C SER A 62 -18.83 -25.08 -15.85
N ARG A 63 -19.09 -25.75 -14.72
CA ARG A 63 -18.06 -26.54 -14.01
C ARG A 63 -17.40 -27.58 -14.90
N VAL A 64 -18.16 -28.23 -15.79
CA VAL A 64 -17.64 -29.24 -16.72
C VAL A 64 -16.66 -28.61 -17.71
N THR A 65 -17.04 -27.48 -18.31
CA THR A 65 -16.17 -26.75 -19.24
C THR A 65 -14.92 -26.24 -18.55
N PHE A 66 -15.07 -25.64 -17.37
CA PHE A 66 -13.95 -25.05 -16.65
C PHE A 66 -12.97 -26.11 -16.14
N ASN A 67 -13.47 -27.28 -15.70
CA ASN A 67 -12.59 -28.38 -15.31
C ASN A 67 -11.75 -28.93 -16.48
N LYS A 68 -12.31 -28.97 -17.70
CA LYS A 68 -11.54 -29.33 -18.90
C LYS A 68 -10.44 -28.31 -19.17
N ILE A 69 -10.78 -27.02 -19.12
CA ILE A 69 -9.80 -25.93 -19.28
C ILE A 69 -8.67 -26.06 -18.25
N LEU A 70 -9.00 -26.28 -16.97
CA LEU A 70 -7.99 -26.46 -15.93
C LEU A 70 -7.10 -27.68 -16.20
N SER A 71 -7.68 -28.81 -16.60
CA SER A 71 -6.92 -30.02 -16.92
C SER A 71 -5.96 -29.75 -18.09
N ASP A 72 -6.42 -29.08 -19.14
CA ASP A 72 -5.58 -28.71 -20.29
C ASP A 72 -4.46 -27.74 -19.89
N LEU A 73 -4.68 -26.84 -18.93
CA LEU A 73 -3.67 -25.90 -18.43
C LEU A 73 -2.64 -26.60 -17.52
N GLU A 74 -3.09 -27.53 -16.69
CA GLU A 74 -2.25 -28.39 -15.84
C GLU A 74 -1.37 -29.31 -16.72
N GLU A 75 -1.93 -29.94 -17.75
CA GLU A 75 -1.20 -30.79 -18.72
C GLU A 75 -0.13 -30.01 -19.50
N LYS A 76 -0.36 -28.72 -19.75
CA LYS A 76 0.59 -27.82 -20.41
C LYS A 76 1.60 -27.17 -19.43
N GLU A 77 1.56 -27.54 -18.16
CA GLU A 77 2.40 -26.98 -17.09
C GLU A 77 2.27 -25.44 -16.96
N LEU A 78 1.14 -24.88 -17.40
CA LEU A 78 0.87 -23.44 -17.30
C LEU A 78 0.37 -23.05 -15.91
N VAL A 79 -0.15 -24.00 -15.14
CA VAL A 79 -0.69 -23.82 -13.78
C VAL A 79 -0.15 -24.94 -12.89
N GLY A 80 0.18 -24.63 -11.64
CA GLY A 80 0.69 -25.62 -10.70
C GLY A 80 -0.37 -26.65 -10.31
N ALA A 81 0.08 -27.75 -9.70
CA ALA A 81 -0.84 -28.72 -9.11
C ALA A 81 -1.63 -28.05 -7.97
N PRO A 82 -2.96 -28.21 -7.91
CA PRO A 82 -3.77 -27.63 -6.85
C PRO A 82 -3.43 -28.23 -5.48
N ILE A 83 -3.59 -27.42 -4.44
CA ILE A 83 -3.53 -27.88 -3.05
C ILE A 83 -4.79 -28.73 -2.80
N TYR A 84 -4.61 -29.98 -2.41
CA TYR A 84 -5.70 -30.91 -2.12
C TYR A 84 -6.01 -30.91 -0.62
N GLN A 85 -7.18 -30.40 -0.23
CA GLN A 85 -7.57 -30.35 1.18
C GLN A 85 -9.08 -30.50 1.36
N ASN A 86 -9.52 -31.29 2.34
CA ASN A 86 -10.94 -31.49 2.65
C ASN A 86 -11.80 -31.85 1.42
N LYS A 87 -11.24 -32.66 0.50
CA LYS A 87 -11.82 -33.05 -0.81
C LYS A 87 -12.01 -31.90 -1.81
N ASN A 88 -11.43 -30.73 -1.54
CA ASN A 88 -11.42 -29.59 -2.44
C ASN A 88 -10.05 -29.45 -3.11
N HIS A 89 -10.08 -28.95 -4.34
CA HIS A 89 -8.89 -28.49 -5.06
C HIS A 89 -8.83 -26.98 -4.90
N LEU A 90 -7.75 -26.50 -4.31
CA LEU A 90 -7.51 -25.11 -4.01
C LEU A 90 -6.36 -24.59 -4.88
N TYR A 91 -6.60 -23.46 -5.52
CA TYR A 91 -5.63 -22.77 -6.37
C TYR A 91 -5.19 -21.49 -5.66
N THR A 92 -3.88 -21.31 -5.55
CA THR A 92 -3.30 -20.10 -4.95
C THR A 92 -3.57 -18.89 -5.83
N ARG A 93 -3.37 -17.68 -5.31
CA ARG A 93 -3.51 -16.46 -6.11
C ARG A 93 -2.53 -16.44 -7.31
N TRP A 94 -1.33 -17.00 -7.17
CA TRP A 94 -0.39 -17.18 -8.29
C TRP A 94 -0.95 -18.11 -9.38
N ASP A 95 -1.57 -19.23 -9.00
CA ASP A 95 -2.22 -20.12 -9.96
C ASP A 95 -3.36 -19.41 -10.67
N VAL A 96 -4.16 -18.64 -9.93
CA VAL A 96 -5.27 -17.86 -10.50
C VAL A 96 -4.76 -16.83 -11.51
N GLN A 97 -3.67 -16.12 -11.21
CA GLN A 97 -3.07 -15.17 -12.15
C GLN A 97 -2.58 -15.87 -13.42
N LYS A 98 -1.93 -17.03 -13.30
CA LYS A 98 -1.50 -17.84 -14.46
C LYS A 98 -2.69 -18.30 -15.31
N ILE A 99 -3.78 -18.73 -14.68
CA ILE A 99 -5.03 -19.08 -15.38
C ILE A 99 -5.58 -17.86 -16.14
N MET A 100 -5.66 -16.70 -15.48
CA MET A 100 -6.15 -15.46 -16.10
C MET A 100 -5.31 -15.06 -17.31
N ASP A 101 -3.97 -15.11 -17.18
CA ASP A 101 -3.04 -14.81 -18.27
C ASP A 101 -3.19 -15.82 -19.43
N ALA A 102 -3.27 -17.12 -19.14
CA ALA A 102 -3.43 -18.16 -20.15
C ALA A 102 -4.77 -18.07 -20.89
N LEU A 103 -5.81 -17.54 -20.24
CA LEU A 103 -7.12 -17.30 -20.84
C LEU A 103 -7.26 -15.91 -21.48
N GLY A 104 -6.21 -15.07 -21.42
CA GLY A 104 -6.24 -13.71 -21.95
C GLY A 104 -7.28 -12.82 -21.26
N TYR A 105 -7.47 -12.98 -19.95
CA TYR A 105 -8.41 -12.15 -19.18
C TYR A 105 -7.94 -10.68 -19.19
N PRO A 106 -8.84 -9.71 -19.44
CA PRO A 106 -8.48 -8.30 -19.51
C PRO A 106 -7.75 -7.81 -18.25
N LYS A 107 -6.73 -6.98 -18.45
CA LYS A 107 -5.95 -6.34 -17.37
C LYS A 107 -6.40 -4.91 -17.19
N TYR A 108 -6.19 -4.33 -16.01
CA TYR A 108 -6.49 -2.92 -15.75
C TYR A 108 -5.91 -1.99 -16.82
N ARG A 109 -4.62 -2.18 -17.14
CA ARG A 109 -3.87 -1.43 -18.15
C ARG A 109 -4.45 -1.47 -19.56
N ASP A 110 -5.30 -2.44 -19.89
CA ASP A 110 -5.90 -2.49 -21.23
C ASP A 110 -6.90 -1.34 -21.40
N HIS A 111 -7.48 -0.88 -20.28
CA HIS A 111 -8.56 0.11 -20.27
C HIS A 111 -8.21 1.42 -19.57
N TYR A 112 -7.26 1.40 -18.63
CA TYR A 112 -6.99 2.52 -17.74
C TYR A 112 -5.51 2.88 -17.70
N PHE A 113 -5.21 4.16 -17.46
CA PHE A 113 -3.86 4.65 -17.19
C PHE A 113 -3.47 4.40 -15.73
N SER A 114 -2.17 4.16 -15.50
CA SER A 114 -1.65 4.02 -14.14
C SER A 114 -1.83 5.31 -13.30
N ARG A 115 -2.12 5.13 -12.00
CA ARG A 115 -2.36 6.23 -11.04
C ARG A 115 -1.61 6.08 -9.73
N ALA A 116 -1.05 7.19 -9.26
CA ALA A 116 -0.49 7.33 -7.92
C ALA A 116 -1.49 8.03 -6.99
N ILE A 117 -1.91 7.35 -5.93
CA ILE A 117 -2.83 7.88 -4.93
C ILE A 117 -2.10 8.01 -3.60
N VAL A 118 -2.07 9.22 -3.05
CA VAL A 118 -1.40 9.49 -1.78
C VAL A 118 -2.43 9.52 -0.66
N THR A 119 -2.21 8.74 0.39
CA THR A 119 -3.05 8.75 1.59
C THR A 119 -2.42 9.65 2.65
N GLN A 120 -3.20 10.60 3.19
CA GLN A 120 -2.69 11.63 4.08
C GLN A 120 -3.58 11.85 5.31
N ASN A 121 -2.95 12.32 6.39
CA ASN A 121 -3.59 12.91 7.56
C ASN A 121 -2.52 13.66 8.39
N HIS A 122 -2.86 14.80 9.01
CA HIS A 122 -2.02 15.52 9.97
C HIS A 122 -1.99 14.95 11.39
N LYS A 123 -2.80 13.92 11.70
CA LYS A 123 -2.83 13.30 13.02
C LYS A 123 -2.47 11.81 12.94
N GLY A 124 -1.52 11.41 13.78
CA GLY A 124 -1.15 10.00 13.95
C GLY A 124 -2.27 9.16 14.58
N GLY A 125 -2.34 7.89 14.20
CA GLY A 125 -3.25 6.91 14.83
C GLY A 125 -4.71 6.98 14.38
N THR A 126 -5.01 7.67 13.28
CA THR A 126 -6.37 7.83 12.73
C THR A 126 -6.80 6.69 11.81
N GLY A 127 -5.90 5.76 11.49
CA GLY A 127 -6.18 4.61 10.61
C GLY A 127 -5.73 4.78 9.16
N LYS A 128 -4.92 5.80 8.85
CA LYS A 128 -4.34 6.05 7.51
C LYS A 128 -3.62 4.84 6.94
N SER A 129 -2.55 4.35 7.57
CA SER A 129 -1.76 3.21 7.06
C SER A 129 -2.61 1.94 6.96
N THR A 130 -3.49 1.69 7.94
CA THR A 130 -4.46 0.58 7.89
C THR A 130 -5.39 0.70 6.68
N THR A 131 -5.85 1.91 6.34
CA THR A 131 -6.68 2.18 5.16
C THR A 131 -5.89 1.97 3.88
N SER A 132 -4.67 2.50 3.79
CA SER A 132 -3.78 2.36 2.63
C SER A 132 -3.55 0.89 2.28
N VAL A 133 -3.17 0.09 3.27
CA VAL A 133 -2.92 -1.35 3.08
C VAL A 133 -4.20 -2.11 2.78
N ALA A 134 -5.32 -1.80 3.46
CA ALA A 134 -6.59 -2.45 3.20
C ALA A 134 -7.09 -2.20 1.76
N LEU A 135 -6.93 -0.98 1.24
CA LEU A 135 -7.27 -0.66 -0.16
C LEU A 135 -6.34 -1.34 -1.16
N ALA A 136 -5.04 -1.43 -0.85
CA ALA A 136 -4.07 -2.14 -1.69
C ALA A 136 -4.39 -3.65 -1.78
N VAL A 137 -4.67 -4.29 -0.64
CA VAL A 137 -5.06 -5.70 -0.59
C VAL A 137 -6.41 -5.92 -1.28
N ALA A 138 -7.41 -5.05 -1.06
CA ALA A 138 -8.70 -5.15 -1.75
C ALA A 138 -8.54 -5.07 -3.29
N ALA A 139 -7.72 -4.12 -3.77
CA ALA A 139 -7.42 -3.98 -5.19
C ALA A 139 -6.70 -5.21 -5.77
N ALA A 140 -5.75 -5.79 -5.03
CA ALA A 140 -5.03 -6.98 -5.46
C ALA A 140 -5.91 -8.25 -5.47
N LEU A 141 -6.87 -8.35 -4.54
CA LEU A 141 -7.81 -9.46 -4.46
C LEU A 141 -8.91 -9.39 -5.54
N ASP A 142 -9.22 -8.20 -6.05
CA ASP A 142 -10.23 -7.98 -7.09
C ASP A 142 -9.78 -8.53 -8.46
N LEU A 143 -10.27 -9.73 -8.77
CA LEU A 143 -10.01 -10.41 -10.03
C LEU A 143 -10.58 -9.68 -11.25
N GLN A 144 -11.64 -8.90 -11.10
CA GLN A 144 -12.20 -8.12 -12.20
C GLN A 144 -11.36 -6.88 -12.49
N LEU A 145 -10.73 -6.33 -11.45
CA LEU A 145 -9.77 -5.24 -11.62
C LEU A 145 -8.52 -5.70 -12.36
N ASN A 146 -7.97 -6.86 -11.96
CA ASN A 146 -6.76 -7.45 -12.53
C ASN A 146 -5.64 -6.41 -12.72
N ALA A 147 -5.41 -5.62 -11.65
CA ALA A 147 -4.40 -4.58 -11.59
C ALA A 147 -3.14 -5.12 -10.90
N ARG A 148 -1.98 -4.60 -11.33
CA ARG A 148 -0.72 -4.71 -10.59
C ARG A 148 -0.63 -3.53 -9.61
N VAL A 149 -0.58 -3.82 -8.32
CA VAL A 149 -0.67 -2.84 -7.26
C VAL A 149 0.70 -2.67 -6.61
N LEU A 150 1.10 -1.43 -6.33
CA LEU A 150 2.28 -1.10 -5.56
C LEU A 150 1.90 -0.28 -4.34
N MET A 151 2.35 -0.71 -3.18
CA MET A 151 2.30 0.07 -1.96
C MET A 151 3.67 0.72 -1.73
N ILE A 152 3.71 2.01 -1.43
CA ILE A 152 4.94 2.71 -1.08
C ILE A 152 4.76 3.33 0.29
N GLU A 153 5.56 2.90 1.26
CA GLU A 153 5.60 3.49 2.60
C GLU A 153 6.62 4.63 2.60
N TRP A 154 6.18 5.84 2.92
CA TRP A 154 7.04 7.01 3.14
C TRP A 154 7.14 7.37 4.61
N ASP A 155 6.31 6.78 5.48
CA ASP A 155 6.44 6.97 6.92
C ASP A 155 7.71 6.24 7.42
N PRO A 156 8.74 6.95 7.94
CA PRO A 156 9.97 6.34 8.42
C PRO A 156 9.80 5.32 9.55
N GLN A 157 8.59 5.16 10.11
CA GLN A 157 8.31 4.08 11.07
C GLN A 157 8.30 2.67 10.44
N GLY A 158 8.13 2.52 9.11
CA GLY A 158 8.30 1.23 8.42
C GLY A 158 7.30 0.12 8.81
N SER A 159 6.12 0.52 9.29
CA SER A 159 5.09 -0.39 9.79
C SER A 159 4.45 -1.27 8.70
N ILE A 160 4.29 -0.75 7.48
CA ILE A 160 3.70 -1.48 6.36
C ILE A 160 4.69 -2.53 5.85
N GLY A 161 5.94 -2.15 5.64
CA GLY A 161 6.99 -3.09 5.23
C GLY A 161 7.11 -4.28 6.20
N SER A 162 7.13 -3.99 7.50
CA SER A 162 7.23 -5.01 8.55
C SER A 162 6.08 -6.02 8.60
N SER A 163 4.90 -5.66 8.07
CA SER A 163 3.72 -6.52 8.07
C SER A 163 3.52 -7.27 6.75
N MET A 164 3.76 -6.60 5.62
CA MET A 164 3.45 -7.13 4.29
C MET A 164 4.59 -7.93 3.66
N ILE A 165 5.85 -7.64 4.01
CA ILE A 165 7.02 -8.32 3.44
C ILE A 165 7.24 -9.62 4.20
N GLN A 166 6.86 -10.74 3.59
CA GLN A 166 6.92 -12.05 4.23
C GLN A 166 8.26 -12.76 4.05
N SER A 167 8.89 -12.60 2.90
CA SER A 167 10.16 -13.25 2.57
C SER A 167 11.08 -12.27 1.87
N VAL A 168 12.35 -12.27 2.26
CA VAL A 168 13.41 -11.54 1.58
C VAL A 168 14.54 -12.49 1.22
N SER A 169 15.11 -12.31 0.03
CA SER A 169 16.31 -12.98 -0.45
C SER A 169 17.56 -12.15 -0.12
N GLU A 170 18.73 -12.80 -0.09
CA GLU A 170 19.99 -12.08 0.04
C GLU A 170 20.29 -11.20 -1.19
N ASP A 171 19.73 -11.59 -2.34
CA ASP A 171 19.89 -10.95 -3.66
C ASP A 171 18.90 -9.79 -3.88
N ASP A 172 17.96 -9.56 -2.97
CA ASP A 172 16.98 -8.47 -3.12
C ASP A 172 17.67 -7.10 -3.04
N VAL A 173 17.09 -6.12 -3.73
CA VAL A 173 17.56 -4.74 -3.70
C VAL A 173 16.95 -4.02 -2.49
N PHE A 174 17.76 -3.88 -1.46
CA PHE A 174 17.40 -3.20 -0.21
C PHE A 174 17.49 -1.68 -0.34
N LEU A 175 16.53 -1.06 -1.05
CA LEU A 175 16.45 0.38 -1.23
C LEU A 175 15.02 0.91 -1.01
N THR A 176 14.91 2.05 -0.34
CA THR A 176 13.65 2.78 -0.14
C THR A 176 13.43 3.79 -1.27
N ALA A 177 12.20 4.33 -1.36
CA ALA A 177 11.94 5.46 -2.25
C ALA A 177 12.90 6.64 -1.98
N ILE A 178 13.31 6.84 -0.73
CA ILE A 178 14.21 7.93 -0.32
C ILE A 178 15.66 7.64 -0.70
N ASP A 179 16.09 6.38 -0.63
CA ASP A 179 17.39 5.98 -1.20
C ASP A 179 17.46 6.31 -2.70
N ALA A 180 16.39 6.07 -3.45
CA ALA A 180 16.35 6.39 -4.88
C ALA A 180 16.31 7.90 -5.17
N ILE A 181 15.62 8.69 -4.36
CA ILE A 181 15.60 10.15 -4.51
C ILE A 181 16.96 10.75 -4.15
N LEU A 182 17.53 10.36 -3.01
CA LEU A 182 18.76 10.97 -2.48
C LEU A 182 20.04 10.36 -3.04
N GLY A 183 19.99 9.13 -3.57
CA GLY A 183 21.16 8.34 -3.91
C GLY A 183 22.16 9.03 -4.84
N ILE A 184 21.67 9.80 -5.82
CA ILE A 184 22.53 10.56 -6.74
C ILE A 184 23.22 11.77 -6.08
N TYR A 185 22.75 12.19 -4.90
CA TYR A 185 23.30 13.28 -4.10
C TYR A 185 24.17 12.80 -2.94
N GLU A 186 24.27 11.48 -2.73
CA GLU A 186 24.97 10.84 -1.62
C GLU A 186 26.05 9.90 -2.17
N GLU A 187 27.31 10.36 -2.21
CA GLU A 187 28.44 9.65 -2.85
C GLU A 187 28.65 8.22 -2.35
N ASN A 188 28.34 7.94 -1.07
CA ASN A 188 28.55 6.64 -0.43
C ASN A 188 27.25 5.83 -0.26
N SER A 189 26.16 6.22 -0.91
CA SER A 189 24.88 5.51 -0.82
C SER A 189 24.90 4.17 -1.56
N GLU A 190 24.07 3.22 -1.12
CA GLU A 190 23.88 1.94 -1.82
C GLU A 190 23.38 2.16 -3.26
N TYR A 191 22.47 3.11 -3.47
CA TYR A 191 21.99 3.49 -4.80
C TYR A 191 23.14 3.89 -5.73
N LYS A 192 24.07 4.72 -5.24
CA LYS A 192 25.24 5.15 -6.02
C LYS A 192 26.20 3.99 -6.32
N LYS A 193 26.38 3.04 -5.38
CA LYS A 193 27.18 1.83 -5.61
C LYS A 193 26.62 0.96 -6.73
N TYR A 194 25.30 0.82 -6.84
CA TYR A 194 24.69 0.12 -7.98
C TYR A 194 24.97 0.84 -9.31
N LEU A 195 24.81 2.18 -9.34
CA LEU A 195 25.15 2.96 -10.54
C LEU A 195 26.61 2.80 -10.95
N ASP A 196 27.54 2.88 -9.99
CA ASP A 196 28.98 2.73 -10.23
C ASP A 196 29.36 1.30 -10.64
N SER A 197 28.53 0.31 -10.30
CA SER A 197 28.65 -1.08 -10.75
C SER A 197 28.07 -1.32 -12.15
N GLY A 198 27.53 -0.28 -12.81
CA GLY A 198 27.06 -0.32 -14.19
C GLY A 198 25.55 -0.55 -14.37
N PHE A 199 24.77 -0.64 -13.29
CA PHE A 199 23.31 -0.71 -13.38
C PHE A 199 22.73 0.66 -13.74
N SER A 200 21.70 0.68 -14.59
CA SER A 200 20.93 1.89 -14.88
C SER A 200 19.97 2.24 -13.74
N GLU A 201 19.54 3.52 -13.66
CA GLU A 201 18.50 3.92 -12.69
C GLU A 201 17.21 3.11 -12.87
N GLU A 202 16.82 2.82 -14.12
CA GLU A 202 15.62 2.03 -14.44
C GLU A 202 15.70 0.60 -13.90
N GLU A 203 16.86 -0.07 -14.06
CA GLU A 203 17.09 -1.40 -13.51
C GLU A 203 17.04 -1.38 -11.98
N ILE A 204 17.69 -0.40 -11.34
CA ILE A 204 17.68 -0.28 -9.89
C ILE A 204 16.24 -0.09 -9.40
N ILE A 205 15.52 0.89 -9.95
CA ILE A 205 14.15 1.26 -9.53
C ILE A 205 13.18 0.09 -9.73
N THR A 206 13.31 -0.66 -10.83
CA THR A 206 12.44 -1.80 -11.14
C THR A 206 12.59 -2.93 -10.11
N ASN A 207 13.75 -3.07 -9.48
CA ASN A 207 14.04 -4.15 -8.53
C ASN A 207 13.89 -3.74 -7.05
N MET A 208 13.54 -2.48 -6.76
CA MET A 208 13.30 -2.00 -5.38
C MET A 208 12.07 -2.61 -4.68
N PRO A 209 10.94 -2.89 -5.36
CA PRO A 209 9.76 -3.42 -4.70
C PRO A 209 9.97 -4.85 -4.19
N PHE A 210 9.53 -5.12 -2.96
CA PHE A 210 9.46 -6.45 -2.37
C PHE A 210 8.09 -7.07 -2.61
N SER A 211 8.07 -8.35 -3.00
CA SER A 211 6.81 -9.07 -3.17
C SER A 211 6.13 -9.43 -1.84
N THR A 212 4.81 -9.52 -1.90
CA THR A 212 3.95 -9.93 -0.78
C THR A 212 3.40 -11.35 -0.99
N HIS A 213 2.46 -11.76 -0.13
CA HIS A 213 1.70 -13.00 -0.30
C HIS A 213 0.69 -12.96 -1.47
N LEU A 214 0.57 -11.84 -2.18
CA LEU A 214 -0.28 -11.71 -3.37
C LEU A 214 0.61 -11.47 -4.61
N PRO A 215 0.35 -12.17 -5.73
CA PRO A 215 1.21 -12.15 -6.92
C PRO A 215 1.25 -10.82 -7.66
N ASN A 216 0.33 -9.91 -7.34
CA ASN A 216 0.11 -8.64 -8.02
C ASN A 216 0.12 -7.47 -7.02
N LEU A 217 0.70 -7.65 -5.83
CA LEU A 217 0.90 -6.60 -4.84
C LEU A 217 2.35 -6.65 -4.35
N ASP A 218 3.07 -5.57 -4.61
CA ASP A 218 4.43 -5.37 -4.10
C ASP A 218 4.48 -4.15 -3.16
N VAL A 219 5.55 -4.06 -2.37
CA VAL A 219 5.78 -3.02 -1.37
C VAL A 219 7.17 -2.43 -1.50
N ILE A 220 7.27 -1.11 -1.60
CA ILE A 220 8.50 -0.38 -1.25
C ILE A 220 8.31 0.14 0.18
N THR A 221 9.16 -0.31 1.09
CA THR A 221 9.11 0.04 2.53
C THR A 221 9.91 1.32 2.83
N ALA A 222 9.72 1.88 4.03
CA ALA A 222 10.54 2.96 4.58
C ALA A 222 11.23 2.54 5.88
N PHE A 223 12.26 3.30 6.27
CA PHE A 223 13.05 3.06 7.49
C PHE A 223 13.28 4.36 8.25
N PRO A 224 13.66 4.29 9.54
CA PRO A 224 13.95 5.49 10.32
C PRO A 224 15.01 6.41 9.68
N THR A 225 15.93 5.83 8.90
CA THR A 225 16.94 6.56 8.13
C THR A 225 16.37 7.48 7.05
N ASP A 226 15.13 7.28 6.61
CA ASP A 226 14.48 8.09 5.57
C ASP A 226 14.10 9.49 6.07
N ALA A 227 14.07 9.69 7.39
CA ALA A 227 13.96 11.02 7.99
C ALA A 227 15.05 11.99 7.48
N ARG A 228 16.19 11.47 6.99
CA ARG A 228 17.29 12.26 6.40
C ARG A 228 16.88 13.07 5.17
N PHE A 229 15.76 12.74 4.50
CA PHE A 229 15.23 13.53 3.38
C PHE A 229 15.01 14.99 3.78
N LYS A 230 14.43 15.21 4.97
CA LYS A 230 14.18 16.54 5.52
C LYS A 230 15.49 17.30 5.75
N ASP A 231 16.50 16.64 6.31
CA ASP A 231 17.80 17.24 6.58
C ASP A 231 18.50 17.66 5.27
N LYS A 232 18.53 16.76 4.29
CA LYS A 232 19.11 17.04 2.96
C LYS A 232 18.38 18.22 2.30
N TYR A 233 17.04 18.22 2.31
CA TYR A 233 16.24 19.29 1.74
C TYR A 233 16.60 20.67 2.31
N TRP A 234 16.72 20.80 3.64
CA TRP A 234 17.01 22.09 4.27
C TRP A 234 18.46 22.54 4.09
N GLN A 235 19.41 21.62 3.85
CA GLN A 235 20.81 21.93 3.58
C GLN A 235 21.08 22.35 2.13
N CYS A 236 20.16 22.02 1.21
CA CYS A 236 20.30 22.32 -0.21
C CYS A 236 19.93 23.77 -0.58
N SER A 237 20.45 24.22 -1.72
CA SER A 237 20.03 25.45 -2.40
C SER A 237 18.57 25.39 -2.83
N ARG A 238 18.01 26.53 -3.27
CA ARG A 238 16.60 26.59 -3.70
C ARG A 238 16.36 25.73 -4.95
N GLU A 239 17.28 25.77 -5.91
CA GLU A 239 17.21 25.00 -7.14
C GLU A 239 17.26 23.49 -6.87
N GLU A 240 18.18 23.06 -6.00
CA GLU A 240 18.29 21.66 -5.58
C GLU A 240 17.05 21.19 -4.81
N ARG A 241 16.45 22.02 -3.96
CA ARG A 241 15.18 21.70 -3.29
C ARG A 241 14.07 21.39 -4.27
N THR A 242 13.92 22.19 -5.32
CA THR A 242 12.93 21.92 -6.38
C THR A 242 13.23 20.60 -7.08
N SER A 243 14.49 20.32 -7.41
CA SER A 243 14.89 19.04 -8.02
C SER A 243 14.60 17.85 -7.10
N LEU A 244 14.85 17.97 -5.79
CA LEU A 244 14.54 16.92 -4.81
C LEU A 244 13.05 16.61 -4.72
N LEU A 245 12.19 17.63 -4.73
CA LEU A 245 10.73 17.43 -4.70
C LEU A 245 10.21 16.77 -5.98
N LEU A 246 10.80 17.09 -7.12
CA LEU A 246 10.34 16.60 -8.42
C LEU A 246 10.93 15.25 -8.81
N ARG A 247 12.07 14.85 -8.26
CA ARG A 247 12.79 13.63 -8.68
C ARG A 247 11.95 12.37 -8.59
N PHE A 248 11.13 12.21 -7.53
CA PHE A 248 10.25 11.05 -7.45
C PHE A 248 9.24 11.03 -8.60
N LYS A 249 8.59 12.17 -8.88
CA LYS A 249 7.63 12.33 -9.97
C LYS A 249 8.25 12.15 -11.36
N GLU A 250 9.45 12.70 -11.57
CA GLU A 250 10.06 12.82 -12.91
C GLU A 250 10.93 11.63 -13.30
N VAL A 251 11.52 10.92 -12.33
CA VAL A 251 12.47 9.83 -12.58
C VAL A 251 11.94 8.49 -12.10
N ILE A 252 11.48 8.42 -10.85
CA ILE A 252 11.16 7.15 -10.19
C ILE A 252 9.77 6.66 -10.58
N LEU A 253 8.76 7.52 -10.42
CA LEU A 253 7.37 7.19 -10.69
C LEU A 253 7.12 6.73 -12.13
N PRO A 254 7.71 7.31 -13.18
CA PRO A 254 7.51 6.84 -14.55
C PRO A 254 7.99 5.39 -14.76
N VAL A 255 9.13 5.00 -14.17
CA VAL A 255 9.62 3.62 -14.19
C VAL A 255 8.64 2.69 -13.46
N LEU A 256 8.22 3.07 -12.25
CA LEU A 256 7.24 2.27 -11.49
C LEU A 256 5.91 2.13 -12.24
N LYS A 257 5.42 3.17 -12.93
CA LYS A 257 4.19 3.12 -13.73
C LYS A 257 4.26 2.16 -14.93
N GLN A 258 5.44 1.74 -15.36
CA GLN A 258 5.57 0.67 -16.36
C GLN A 258 5.16 -0.70 -15.78
N ASN A 259 5.42 -0.89 -14.48
CA ASN A 259 5.23 -2.15 -13.74
C ASN A 259 3.96 -2.18 -12.88
N TYR A 260 3.37 -1.02 -12.58
CA TYR A 260 2.21 -0.95 -11.70
C TYR A 260 1.08 -0.07 -12.26
N ASP A 261 -0.14 -0.54 -12.04
CA ASP A 261 -1.40 0.06 -12.48
C ASP A 261 -1.98 1.00 -11.42
N LEU A 262 -1.87 0.61 -10.15
CA LEU A 262 -2.34 1.40 -9.01
C LEU A 262 -1.20 1.48 -8.00
N ILE A 263 -0.74 2.70 -7.73
CA ILE A 263 0.33 2.97 -6.76
C ILE A 263 -0.30 3.72 -5.59
N ILE A 264 -0.23 3.16 -4.39
CA ILE A 264 -0.74 3.79 -3.16
C ILE A 264 0.45 4.19 -2.30
N ILE A 265 0.51 5.46 -1.90
CA ILE A 265 1.63 6.04 -1.13
C ILE A 265 1.12 6.44 0.25
N ASP A 266 1.66 5.80 1.30
CA ASP A 266 1.36 6.12 2.68
C ASP A 266 2.37 7.11 3.25
N THR A 267 1.93 8.29 3.69
CA THR A 267 2.82 9.35 4.16
C THR A 267 2.94 9.39 5.68
N PRO A 268 3.99 9.98 6.27
CA PRO A 268 4.00 10.29 7.70
C PRO A 268 2.88 11.29 8.08
N PRO A 269 2.56 11.45 9.37
CA PRO A 269 1.58 12.45 9.84
C PRO A 269 2.15 13.88 9.93
N GLU A 270 3.48 14.04 9.85
CA GLU A 270 4.16 15.33 9.96
C GLU A 270 4.24 16.06 8.61
N ASP A 271 3.77 17.30 8.56
CA ASP A 271 4.00 18.20 7.43
C ASP A 271 5.51 18.44 7.22
N SER A 272 6.04 17.89 6.13
CA SER A 272 7.47 17.88 5.86
C SER A 272 7.73 17.86 4.35
N PRO A 273 8.95 18.22 3.91
CA PRO A 273 9.34 18.13 2.50
C PRO A 273 9.08 16.75 1.88
N LEU A 274 9.08 15.71 2.69
CA LEU A 274 8.74 14.36 2.26
C LEU A 274 7.29 14.27 1.79
N ILE A 275 6.31 14.83 2.52
CA ILE A 275 4.93 14.89 2.04
C ILE A 275 4.83 15.72 0.76
N TRP A 276 5.61 16.81 0.65
CA TRP A 276 5.55 17.70 -0.52
C TRP A 276 6.04 17.02 -1.80
N ALA A 277 7.04 16.14 -1.70
CA ALA A 277 7.48 15.33 -2.83
C ALA A 277 6.40 14.28 -3.24
N ALA A 278 5.60 13.79 -2.28
CA ALA A 278 4.47 12.90 -2.58
C ALA A 278 3.35 13.67 -3.27
N ASP A 279 3.05 14.88 -2.78
CA ASP A 279 2.06 15.81 -3.35
C ASP A 279 2.38 16.13 -4.82
N GLU A 280 3.65 16.35 -5.16
CA GLU A 280 4.10 16.59 -6.53
C GLU A 280 3.86 15.39 -7.47
N ALA A 281 3.87 14.18 -6.92
CA ALA A 281 3.73 12.92 -7.65
C ALA A 281 2.30 12.37 -7.70
N ALA A 282 1.40 12.90 -6.86
CA ALA A 282 0.04 12.41 -6.71
C ALA A 282 -0.81 12.65 -7.98
N ASP A 283 -1.49 11.62 -8.49
CA ASP A 283 -2.65 11.82 -9.37
C ASP A 283 -3.92 12.07 -8.55
N GLY A 284 -3.96 11.61 -7.30
CA GLY A 284 -5.02 11.92 -6.36
C GLY A 284 -4.65 11.75 -4.90
N ILE A 285 -5.43 12.35 -4.01
CA ILE A 285 -5.19 12.36 -2.56
C ILE A 285 -6.43 11.86 -1.81
N LEU A 286 -6.20 10.93 -0.87
CA LEU A 286 -7.21 10.43 0.06
C LEU A 286 -6.88 10.85 1.49
N VAL A 287 -7.72 11.68 2.09
CA VAL A 287 -7.55 12.15 3.46
C VAL A 287 -8.38 11.29 4.41
N ALA A 288 -7.73 10.46 5.22
CA ALA A 288 -8.42 9.63 6.21
C ALA A 288 -8.70 10.44 7.48
N VAL A 289 -9.94 10.48 7.95
CA VAL A 289 -10.37 11.26 9.12
C VAL A 289 -11.24 10.43 10.06
N SER A 290 -10.93 10.41 11.36
CA SER A 290 -11.86 9.85 12.34
C SER A 290 -12.89 10.91 12.77
N PRO A 291 -14.15 10.52 13.03
CA PRO A 291 -15.22 11.46 13.38
C PRO A 291 -15.12 11.91 14.86
N ARG A 292 -14.00 12.49 15.25
CA ARG A 292 -13.72 13.02 16.59
C ARG A 292 -13.43 14.52 16.50
N GLU A 293 -13.86 15.32 17.48
CA GLU A 293 -13.74 16.79 17.39
C GLU A 293 -12.29 17.28 17.22
N TYR A 294 -11.33 16.68 17.92
CA TYR A 294 -9.92 17.04 17.74
C TYR A 294 -9.37 16.68 16.35
N ASP A 295 -9.90 15.61 15.75
CA ASP A 295 -9.47 15.14 14.44
C ASP A 295 -10.08 16.02 13.35
N TYR A 296 -11.34 16.43 13.53
CA TYR A 296 -12.00 17.45 12.70
C TYR A 296 -11.23 18.77 12.74
N ALA A 297 -10.84 19.25 13.93
CA ALA A 297 -10.08 20.49 14.07
C ALA A 297 -8.71 20.40 13.37
N SER A 298 -7.95 19.34 13.62
CA SER A 298 -6.65 19.11 12.98
C SER A 298 -6.76 19.02 11.45
N THR A 299 -7.84 18.42 10.95
CA THR A 299 -8.11 18.31 9.52
C THR A 299 -8.48 19.65 8.91
N THR A 300 -9.14 20.53 9.66
CA THR A 300 -9.44 21.89 9.19
C THR A 300 -8.15 22.65 8.88
N ASP A 301 -7.19 22.62 9.80
CA ASP A 301 -5.87 23.25 9.60
C ASP A 301 -5.10 22.61 8.44
N PHE A 302 -5.17 21.28 8.32
CA PHE A 302 -4.57 20.55 7.21
C PHE A 302 -5.14 20.96 5.85
N MET A 303 -6.47 21.07 5.72
CA MET A 303 -7.13 21.45 4.46
C MET A 303 -6.74 22.86 4.01
N LEU A 304 -6.59 23.80 4.96
CA LEU A 304 -6.11 25.14 4.65
C LEU A 304 -4.63 25.12 4.22
N THR A 305 -3.81 24.32 4.91
CA THR A 305 -2.37 24.21 4.65
C THR A 305 -2.09 23.57 3.30
N ILE A 306 -2.75 22.46 2.96
CA ILE A 306 -2.50 21.74 1.70
C ILE A 306 -2.88 22.58 0.48
N SER A 307 -3.96 23.37 0.55
CA SER A 307 -4.34 24.28 -0.54
C SER A 307 -3.27 25.34 -0.80
N GLU A 308 -2.75 25.96 0.27
CA GLU A 308 -1.71 26.98 0.14
C GLU A 308 -0.39 26.38 -0.32
N ARG A 309 -0.05 25.19 0.19
CA ARG A 309 1.13 24.43 -0.23
C ARG A 309 1.11 24.15 -1.73
N PHE A 310 0.00 23.64 -2.28
CA PHE A 310 -0.10 23.40 -3.72
C PHE A 310 0.13 24.67 -4.52
N LYS A 311 -0.42 25.83 -4.14
CA LYS A 311 -0.17 27.08 -4.88
C LYS A 311 1.31 27.47 -4.93
N GLN A 312 2.09 27.06 -3.93
CA GLN A 312 3.52 27.35 -3.81
C GLN A 312 4.39 26.21 -4.36
N SER A 313 3.81 25.06 -4.67
CA SER A 313 4.51 23.88 -5.15
C SER A 313 4.87 24.02 -6.64
N PRO A 314 5.92 23.32 -7.12
CA PRO A 314 6.31 23.35 -8.53
C PRO A 314 5.17 23.06 -9.51
N SER A 315 4.32 22.06 -9.22
CA SER A 315 3.18 21.69 -10.06
C SER A 315 1.97 22.61 -9.94
N LYS A 316 1.90 23.46 -8.92
CA LYS A 316 0.70 24.25 -8.59
C LYS A 316 -0.56 23.41 -8.32
N GLY A 317 -0.40 22.09 -8.10
CA GLY A 317 -1.50 21.13 -7.97
C GLY A 317 -2.11 20.67 -9.30
N ASP A 318 -1.55 21.04 -10.45
CA ASP A 318 -2.09 20.67 -11.79
C ASP A 318 -2.06 19.16 -12.06
N ASN A 319 -1.28 18.40 -11.28
CA ASN A 319 -1.25 16.94 -11.33
C ASN A 319 -2.48 16.27 -10.70
N LEU A 320 -3.16 16.93 -9.76
CA LEU A 320 -4.26 16.34 -9.02
C LEU A 320 -5.53 16.26 -9.88
N LYS A 321 -6.05 15.03 -10.03
CA LYS A 321 -7.30 14.74 -10.74
C LYS A 321 -8.41 14.30 -9.79
N TRP A 322 -8.05 13.94 -8.56
CA TRP A 322 -8.97 13.38 -7.59
C TRP A 322 -8.54 13.74 -6.16
N PHE A 323 -9.51 14.16 -5.35
CA PHE A 323 -9.30 14.46 -3.96
C PHE A 323 -10.52 14.02 -3.18
N LYS A 324 -10.34 13.19 -2.14
CA LYS A 324 -11.44 12.78 -1.26
C LYS A 324 -11.04 12.77 0.19
N VAL A 325 -12.02 12.96 1.05
CA VAL A 325 -11.95 12.69 2.49
C VAL A 325 -12.72 11.42 2.78
N LEU A 326 -12.15 10.54 3.58
CA LEU A 326 -12.77 9.31 4.01
C LEU A 326 -12.93 9.33 5.53
N ALA A 327 -14.17 9.16 5.99
CA ALA A 327 -14.42 8.87 7.39
C ALA A 327 -13.96 7.44 7.73
N VAL A 328 -13.09 7.32 8.72
CA VAL A 328 -12.51 6.05 9.17
C VAL A 328 -12.74 5.87 10.67
N ASN A 329 -12.69 4.62 11.12
CA ASN A 329 -12.88 4.27 12.52
C ASN A 329 -14.23 4.75 13.09
N VAL A 330 -15.28 4.73 12.26
CA VAL A 330 -16.61 5.25 12.61
C VAL A 330 -17.34 4.28 13.55
N ASP A 331 -17.66 4.72 14.76
CA ASP A 331 -18.57 4.01 15.65
C ASP A 331 -20.01 4.54 15.50
N ASP A 332 -20.83 3.79 14.77
CA ASP A 332 -22.24 4.11 14.58
C ASP A 332 -23.03 4.15 15.90
N LYS A 333 -22.54 3.58 17.00
CA LYS A 333 -23.24 3.62 18.30
C LYS A 333 -22.95 4.88 19.09
N SER A 334 -21.91 5.62 18.74
CA SER A 334 -21.52 6.84 19.45
C SER A 334 -22.35 8.03 18.96
N PRO A 335 -23.26 8.59 19.77
CA PRO A 335 -24.00 9.80 19.38
C PRO A 335 -23.06 10.99 19.17
N TYR A 336 -21.94 11.04 19.89
CA TYR A 336 -20.93 12.09 19.74
C TYR A 336 -20.22 12.01 18.38
N GLU A 337 -19.82 10.81 17.94
CA GLU A 337 -19.20 10.65 16.62
C GLU A 337 -20.18 10.93 15.48
N ARG A 338 -21.46 10.58 15.64
CA ARG A 338 -22.51 10.94 14.66
C ARG A 338 -22.61 12.45 14.44
N ILE A 339 -22.56 13.26 15.51
CA ILE A 339 -22.59 14.72 15.41
C ILE A 339 -21.39 15.24 14.58
N VAL A 340 -20.20 14.69 14.80
CA VAL A 340 -18.98 15.06 14.06
C VAL A 340 -19.04 14.56 12.62
N LEU A 341 -19.56 13.37 12.38
CA LEU A 341 -19.77 12.83 11.04
C LEU A 341 -20.74 13.71 10.23
N ASP A 342 -21.84 14.14 10.83
CA ASP A 342 -22.78 15.08 10.20
C ASP A 342 -22.11 16.43 9.89
N LYS A 343 -21.18 16.87 10.75
CA LYS A 343 -20.37 18.07 10.53
C LYS A 343 -19.42 17.88 9.34
N LEU A 344 -18.76 16.74 9.22
CA LEU A 344 -17.94 16.38 8.05
C LEU A 344 -18.78 16.38 6.77
N ILE A 345 -19.96 15.75 6.79
CA ILE A 345 -20.88 15.73 5.64
C ILE A 345 -21.23 17.15 5.18
N ARG A 346 -21.59 18.04 6.10
CA ARG A 346 -21.96 19.43 5.77
C ARG A 346 -20.79 20.28 5.23
N THR A 347 -19.58 20.02 5.71
CA THR A 347 -18.41 20.88 5.43
C THR A 347 -17.54 20.38 4.29
N VAL A 348 -17.36 19.07 4.15
CA VAL A 348 -16.57 18.45 3.09
C VAL A 348 -17.39 18.24 1.81
N GLN A 349 -18.70 18.00 1.96
CA GLN A 349 -19.65 17.92 0.84
C GLN A 349 -19.26 16.85 -0.20
N ASP A 350 -19.20 17.21 -1.48
CA ASP A 350 -18.95 16.30 -2.60
C ASP A 350 -17.55 15.66 -2.56
N LEU A 351 -16.61 16.26 -1.82
CA LEU A 351 -15.29 15.66 -1.58
C LEU A 351 -15.31 14.55 -0.51
N LEU A 352 -16.43 14.31 0.18
CA LEU A 352 -16.52 13.23 1.17
C LEU A 352 -16.89 11.91 0.49
N MET A 353 -16.18 10.84 0.83
CA MET A 353 -16.62 9.49 0.47
C MET A 353 -17.94 9.15 1.17
N SER A 354 -18.87 8.54 0.43
CA SER A 354 -20.16 8.14 0.98
C SER A 354 -20.03 6.90 1.85
N ALA A 355 -19.13 5.99 1.46
CA ALA A 355 -18.72 4.87 2.28
C ALA A 355 -17.73 5.32 3.38
N ASN A 356 -17.70 4.60 4.49
CA ASN A 356 -16.78 4.83 5.60
C ASN A 356 -16.27 3.52 6.19
N ILE A 357 -15.07 3.57 6.77
CA ILE A 357 -14.49 2.42 7.48
C ILE A 357 -15.03 2.40 8.91
N LYS A 358 -15.62 1.28 9.31
CA LYS A 358 -16.23 1.12 10.63
C LYS A 358 -15.19 0.87 11.73
N ASN A 359 -15.49 1.28 12.95
CA ASN A 359 -14.74 0.87 14.13
C ASN A 359 -14.94 -0.65 14.35
N SER A 360 -13.83 -1.38 14.44
CA SER A 360 -13.86 -2.81 14.77
C SER A 360 -12.56 -3.28 15.40
N GLU A 361 -12.65 -4.16 16.39
CA GLU A 361 -11.49 -4.85 16.98
C GLU A 361 -10.82 -5.82 15.98
N ALA A 362 -11.50 -6.19 14.90
CA ALA A 362 -10.93 -7.03 13.84
C ALA A 362 -9.69 -6.39 13.20
N PHE A 363 -9.65 -5.05 13.05
CA PHE A 363 -8.48 -4.35 12.52
C PHE A 363 -7.24 -4.54 13.41
N LYS A 364 -7.41 -4.48 14.74
CA LYS A 364 -6.32 -4.69 15.68
C LYS A 364 -5.89 -6.16 15.71
N ALA A 365 -6.86 -7.08 15.65
CA ALA A 365 -6.61 -8.52 15.61
C ALA A 365 -5.84 -8.94 14.34
N ALA A 366 -6.16 -8.34 13.19
CA ALA A 366 -5.41 -8.57 11.96
C ALA A 366 -4.01 -7.93 12.02
N ALA A 367 -3.92 -6.68 12.48
CA ALA A 367 -2.65 -5.97 12.57
C ALA A 367 -1.64 -6.66 13.51
N SER A 368 -2.09 -7.28 14.60
CA SER A 368 -1.21 -8.04 15.51
C SER A 368 -0.59 -9.29 14.85
N LYS A 369 -1.12 -9.71 13.70
CA LYS A 369 -0.61 -10.80 12.86
C LYS A 369 0.14 -10.30 11.62
N GLY A 370 0.34 -8.98 11.48
CA GLY A 370 0.90 -8.39 10.25
C GLY A 370 -0.03 -8.55 9.03
N ARG A 371 -1.35 -8.62 9.25
CA ARG A 371 -2.35 -8.92 8.22
C ARG A 371 -3.42 -7.82 8.18
N THR A 372 -4.17 -7.74 7.09
CA THR A 372 -5.39 -6.91 7.01
C THR A 372 -6.63 -7.70 7.42
N VAL A 373 -7.75 -7.01 7.61
CA VAL A 373 -9.05 -7.68 7.87
C VAL A 373 -9.51 -8.55 6.70
N LEU A 374 -8.98 -8.34 5.49
CA LEU A 374 -9.29 -9.16 4.32
C LEU A 374 -8.46 -10.46 4.28
N ASP A 375 -7.36 -10.50 5.04
CA ASP A 375 -6.41 -11.60 5.08
C ASP A 375 -6.75 -12.67 6.11
N ILE A 376 -7.56 -12.33 7.12
CA ILE A 376 -7.96 -13.24 8.20
C ILE A 376 -9.31 -13.90 7.91
N LYS A 377 -9.55 -15.08 8.47
CA LYS A 377 -10.83 -15.80 8.35
C LYS A 377 -11.47 -16.04 9.70
N LYS A 378 -12.80 -16.15 9.72
CA LYS A 378 -13.60 -16.45 10.93
C LYS A 378 -13.13 -17.71 11.67
N SER A 379 -12.64 -18.70 10.93
CA SER A 379 -12.11 -19.97 11.47
C SER A 379 -10.82 -19.82 12.29
N GLU A 380 -10.15 -18.66 12.21
CA GLU A 380 -8.96 -18.39 13.02
C GLU A 380 -9.32 -17.84 14.41
N GLU A 381 -10.60 -17.53 14.66
CA GLU A 381 -11.13 -17.10 15.97
C GLU A 381 -10.39 -15.91 16.62
N LEU A 382 -9.68 -15.10 15.83
CA LEU A 382 -8.92 -13.93 16.29
C LEU A 382 -9.81 -12.81 16.84
N CYS A 383 -11.07 -12.74 16.36
CA CYS A 383 -12.09 -11.83 16.84
C CYS A 383 -13.49 -12.42 16.58
N SER A 384 -14.54 -11.78 17.10
CA SER A 384 -15.90 -12.27 16.84
C SER A 384 -16.25 -12.18 15.34
N ALA A 385 -16.92 -13.19 14.80
CA ALA A 385 -17.33 -13.22 13.38
C ALA A 385 -18.08 -11.95 12.93
N LYS A 386 -18.96 -11.42 13.79
CA LYS A 386 -19.70 -10.18 13.53
C LYS A 386 -18.80 -8.95 13.38
N GLN A 387 -17.73 -8.86 14.18
CA GLN A 387 -16.77 -7.76 14.09
C GLN A 387 -15.96 -7.85 12.80
N LEU A 388 -15.56 -9.07 12.41
CA LEU A 388 -14.90 -9.29 11.13
C LEU A 388 -15.80 -8.91 9.95
N ASP A 389 -17.07 -9.34 9.96
CA ASP A 389 -18.04 -9.00 8.91
C ASP A 389 -18.18 -7.47 8.75
N VAL A 390 -18.34 -6.75 9.86
CA VAL A 390 -18.44 -5.28 9.85
C VAL A 390 -17.17 -4.63 9.27
N ALA A 391 -16.00 -5.14 9.62
CA ALA A 391 -14.74 -4.61 9.12
C ALA A 391 -14.58 -4.88 7.62
N GLU A 392 -14.72 -6.13 7.18
CA GLU A 392 -14.60 -6.55 5.78
C GLU A 392 -15.60 -5.80 4.89
N GLU A 393 -16.88 -5.78 5.26
CA GLU A 393 -17.92 -5.10 4.49
C GLU A 393 -17.63 -3.60 4.35
N SER A 394 -17.20 -2.94 5.43
CA SER A 394 -16.87 -1.51 5.39
C SER A 394 -15.68 -1.20 4.48
N VAL A 395 -14.62 -2.03 4.53
CA VAL A 395 -13.45 -1.91 3.65
C VAL A 395 -13.87 -2.13 2.20
N LEU A 396 -14.66 -3.16 1.91
CA LEU A 396 -15.10 -3.46 0.55
C LEU A 396 -16.01 -2.36 -0.01
N GLN A 397 -16.90 -1.77 0.78
CA GLN A 397 -17.72 -0.64 0.33
C GLN A 397 -16.87 0.60 -0.01
N VAL A 398 -15.89 0.92 0.84
CA VAL A 398 -14.94 2.01 0.58
C VAL A 398 -14.10 1.71 -0.66
N TYR A 399 -13.58 0.48 -0.79
CA TYR A 399 -12.82 0.04 -1.95
C TYR A 399 -13.62 0.16 -3.24
N GLN A 400 -14.89 -0.28 -3.26
CA GLN A 400 -15.75 -0.19 -4.44
C GLN A 400 -15.97 1.27 -4.87
N GLN A 401 -16.27 2.17 -3.92
CA GLN A 401 -16.36 3.59 -4.25
C GLN A 401 -15.01 4.12 -4.77
N PHE A 402 -13.93 3.84 -4.04
CA PHE A 402 -12.57 4.27 -4.38
C PHE A 402 -12.20 3.86 -5.80
N ILE A 403 -12.29 2.58 -6.15
CA ILE A 403 -11.82 2.08 -7.43
C ILE A 403 -12.67 2.55 -8.61
N ASN A 404 -13.99 2.73 -8.41
CA ASN A 404 -14.87 3.28 -9.42
C ASN A 404 -14.50 4.74 -9.73
N GLU A 405 -14.24 5.53 -8.70
CA GLU A 405 -13.79 6.91 -8.88
C GLU A 405 -12.39 6.96 -9.52
N ILE A 406 -11.45 6.11 -9.11
CA ILE A 406 -10.13 6.01 -9.76
C ILE A 406 -10.26 5.69 -11.25
N LYS A 407 -11.07 4.68 -11.61
CA LYS A 407 -11.32 4.31 -13.00
C LYS A 407 -11.88 5.47 -13.82
N SER A 408 -12.78 6.27 -13.25
CA SER A 408 -13.44 7.38 -13.96
C SER A 408 -12.47 8.42 -14.55
N PHE A 409 -11.40 8.78 -13.82
CA PHE A 409 -10.38 9.71 -14.33
C PHE A 409 -9.14 9.00 -14.90
N SER A 410 -9.18 7.67 -14.99
CA SER A 410 -8.11 6.84 -15.52
C SER A 410 -8.43 6.22 -16.87
N ALA A 411 -9.68 6.27 -17.32
CA ALA A 411 -10.13 5.69 -18.57
C ALA A 411 -9.30 6.18 -19.77
N LYS A 412 -8.88 5.24 -20.61
CA LYS A 412 -8.31 5.52 -21.94
C LYS A 412 -9.44 5.87 -22.91
N GLN A 413 -9.13 6.64 -23.97
CA GLN A 413 -10.12 7.01 -24.97
C GLN A 413 -10.82 5.76 -25.55
N GLY A 414 -12.15 5.78 -25.58
CA GLY A 414 -12.98 4.68 -26.11
C GLY A 414 -13.45 3.64 -25.08
N VAL A 415 -13.09 3.79 -23.80
CA VAL A 415 -13.63 2.97 -22.71
C VAL A 415 -14.85 3.69 -22.10
N ASN A 416 -16.04 3.09 -22.16
CA ASN A 416 -17.18 3.58 -21.39
C ASN A 416 -16.94 3.25 -19.91
N ALA A 417 -16.92 4.29 -19.08
CA ALA A 417 -16.67 4.22 -17.63
C ALA A 417 -17.77 3.45 -16.88
#